data_AF-A0A257YDB3-F1
#
_entry.id   AF-A0A257YDB3-F1
#
_cell.length_a   1.000
_cell.length_b   1.000
_cell.length_c   1.000
_cell.angle_alpha   90.00
_cell.angle_beta   90.00
_cell.angle_gamma   90.00
#
_symmetry.space_group_name_H-M   'P 1'
#
loop_
_entity.id
_entity.type
_entity.pdbx_description
1 polymer ?
#
loop_
_entity_poly.entity_id
_entity_poly.type
_entity_poly.pdbx_seq_one_letter_code
_entity_poly.pdbx_strand_id
1 'polypeptide(L)'
;MFLSIQLGQVVWAWGIALFSVLTDLNAAQFAVNSYYVGALWLAGSAAMLGARQLGSLTRKAVIIFSLPSVILTSWLLYSPVSLVEVVQTSGSFDDRVVIHPLLYSIYSALIIIIFSATLLMLYLSVRKSKTPEAKHPKYLITVAISIAVVAGLIFNLILPSLGVYSLIEIGPIFSVVFAISAAFTIVRYSVFDLRRTLSASLVYLLAFILVAVIYGVVWWVATKYIVSNISDVLIQDTVGVIVVILSAVTFEPHRVWSRLPATAPA
;
A
#
# COMPACT_ATOMS: atom_id res chain seq x y z
N MET A 1 1.92 4.83 12.12
CA MET A 1 1.31 3.52 12.46
C MET A 1 0.10 3.26 11.58
N PHE A 2 -1.07 3.86 11.82
CA PHE A 2 -2.21 3.60 10.93
C PHE A 2 -1.96 4.09 9.50
N LEU A 3 -1.48 5.33 9.33
CA LEU A 3 -1.07 5.85 8.02
C LEU A 3 0.00 4.98 7.34
N SER A 4 0.98 4.48 8.09
CA SER A 4 2.07 3.66 7.53
C SER A 4 1.59 2.26 7.11
N ILE A 5 0.60 1.69 7.81
CA ILE A 5 -0.11 0.48 7.35
C ILE A 5 -0.79 0.75 6.01
N GLN A 6 -1.53 1.87 5.89
CA GLN A 6 -2.22 2.21 4.65
C GLN A 6 -1.25 2.45 3.50
N LEU A 7 -0.13 3.15 3.73
CA LEU A 7 0.91 3.35 2.73
C LEU A 7 1.54 2.02 2.28
N GLY A 8 1.89 1.14 3.22
CA GLY A 8 2.42 -0.19 2.89
C GLY A 8 1.42 -1.01 2.07
N GLN A 9 0.13 -0.97 2.44
CA GLN A 9 -0.95 -1.62 1.70
C GLN A 9 -1.12 -1.06 0.29
N VAL A 10 -1.03 0.27 0.12
CA VAL A 10 -1.10 0.92 -1.20
C VAL A 10 0.08 0.49 -2.06
N VAL A 11 1.31 0.59 -1.57
CA VAL A 11 2.52 0.18 -2.32
C VAL A 11 2.44 -1.30 -2.71
N TRP A 12 1.97 -2.15 -1.80
CA TRP A 12 1.79 -3.58 -2.06
C TRP A 12 0.71 -3.86 -3.13
N ALA A 13 -0.49 -3.31 -2.97
CA ALA A 13 -1.58 -3.53 -3.92
C ALA A 13 -1.31 -2.91 -5.29
N TRP A 14 -0.73 -1.70 -5.32
CA TRP A 14 -0.36 -1.02 -6.56
C TRP A 14 0.78 -1.73 -7.27
N GLY A 15 1.79 -2.22 -6.57
CA GLY A 15 2.87 -2.98 -7.21
C GLY A 15 2.34 -4.24 -7.91
N ILE A 16 1.38 -4.95 -7.30
CA ILE A 16 0.73 -6.11 -7.93
C ILE A 16 -0.08 -5.68 -9.15
N ALA A 17 -0.88 -4.62 -9.03
CA ALA A 17 -1.68 -4.10 -10.15
C ALA A 17 -0.82 -3.57 -11.31
N LEU A 18 0.31 -2.92 -11.01
CA LEU A 18 1.26 -2.49 -12.03
C LEU A 18 1.91 -3.71 -12.70
N PHE A 19 2.32 -4.71 -11.93
CA PHE A 19 2.87 -5.94 -12.49
C PHE A 19 1.90 -6.66 -13.45
N SER A 20 0.58 -6.58 -13.21
CA SER A 20 -0.41 -7.21 -14.08
C SER A 20 -0.56 -6.55 -15.45
N VAL A 21 -0.25 -5.26 -15.57
CA VAL A 21 -0.42 -4.48 -16.82
C VAL A 21 0.89 -4.12 -17.53
N LEU A 22 2.03 -4.14 -16.84
CA LEU A 22 3.30 -3.72 -17.40
C LEU A 22 3.89 -4.76 -18.36
N THR A 23 4.25 -4.29 -19.55
CA THR A 23 4.83 -5.09 -20.64
C THR A 23 6.35 -4.95 -20.76
N ASP A 24 6.96 -4.02 -20.05
CA ASP A 24 8.41 -3.82 -19.97
C ASP A 24 9.01 -4.62 -18.81
N LEU A 25 10.13 -5.31 -19.05
CA LEU A 25 10.76 -6.19 -18.06
C LEU A 25 11.26 -5.39 -16.84
N ASN A 26 11.90 -4.24 -17.06
CA ASN A 26 12.47 -3.45 -15.97
C ASN A 26 11.37 -2.81 -15.12
N ALA A 27 10.32 -2.28 -15.77
CA ALA A 27 9.17 -1.73 -15.08
C ALA A 27 8.40 -2.81 -14.30
N ALA A 28 8.24 -4.01 -14.87
CA ALA A 28 7.63 -5.14 -14.19
C ALA A 28 8.47 -5.61 -12.99
N GLN A 29 9.80 -5.68 -13.14
CA GLN A 29 10.70 -6.00 -12.04
C GLN A 29 10.64 -4.95 -10.92
N PHE A 30 10.58 -3.66 -11.28
CA PHE A 30 10.39 -2.58 -10.31
C PHE A 30 9.05 -2.74 -9.57
N ALA A 31 7.97 -3.05 -10.29
CA ALA A 31 6.67 -3.32 -9.69
C ALA A 31 6.72 -4.52 -8.72
N VAL A 32 7.42 -5.59 -9.10
CA VAL A 32 7.68 -6.77 -8.27
C VAL A 32 8.39 -6.41 -6.97
N ASN A 33 9.51 -5.72 -7.08
CA ASN A 33 10.29 -5.29 -5.92
C ASN A 33 9.47 -4.34 -5.03
N SER A 34 8.67 -3.46 -5.63
CA SER A 34 7.85 -2.50 -4.91
C SER A 34 6.81 -3.17 -4.01
N TYR A 35 6.10 -4.22 -4.46
CA TYR A 35 5.10 -4.82 -3.60
C TYR A 35 5.69 -5.66 -2.47
N TYR A 36 6.88 -6.26 -2.65
CA TYR A 36 7.60 -6.89 -1.53
C TYR A 36 8.05 -5.86 -0.50
N VAL A 37 8.52 -4.69 -0.94
CA VAL A 37 8.80 -3.55 -0.05
C VAL A 37 7.54 -3.10 0.69
N GLY A 38 6.42 -2.97 -0.02
CA GLY A 38 5.11 -2.62 0.55
C GLY A 38 4.69 -3.60 1.65
N ALA A 39 4.84 -4.90 1.42
CA ALA A 39 4.54 -5.95 2.40
C ALA A 39 5.44 -5.87 3.66
N LEU A 40 6.73 -5.53 3.53
CA LEU A 40 7.62 -5.28 4.67
C LEU A 40 7.19 -4.08 5.51
N TRP A 41 6.80 -2.99 4.85
CA TRP A 41 6.32 -1.78 5.54
C TRP A 41 4.99 -2.04 6.24
N LEU A 42 4.11 -2.81 5.61
CA LEU A 42 2.86 -3.27 6.17
C LEU A 42 3.11 -4.11 7.43
N ALA A 43 3.98 -5.12 7.36
CA ALA A 43 4.31 -6.00 8.47
C ALA A 43 4.91 -5.24 9.66
N GLY A 44 5.93 -4.40 9.42
CA GLY A 44 6.56 -3.59 10.48
C GLY A 44 5.57 -2.61 11.13
N SER A 45 4.72 -1.96 10.32
CA SER A 45 3.71 -1.03 10.83
C SER A 45 2.60 -1.73 11.61
N ALA A 46 2.21 -2.93 11.20
CA ALA A 46 1.23 -3.75 11.91
C ALA A 46 1.79 -4.23 13.26
N ALA A 47 3.06 -4.63 13.33
CA ALA A 47 3.72 -4.98 14.58
C ALA A 47 3.78 -3.80 15.56
N MET A 48 4.11 -2.60 15.07
CA MET A 48 4.05 -1.37 15.89
C MET A 48 2.63 -1.09 16.41
N LEU A 49 1.60 -1.30 15.60
CA LEU A 49 0.20 -1.18 16.04
C LEU A 49 -0.13 -2.20 17.14
N GLY A 50 0.27 -3.45 16.96
CA GLY A 50 0.10 -4.52 17.96
C GLY A 50 0.76 -4.17 19.29
N ALA A 51 2.04 -3.74 19.25
CA ALA A 51 2.77 -3.31 20.43
C ALA A 51 2.12 -2.11 21.13
N ARG A 52 1.61 -1.13 20.36
CA ARG A 52 0.88 0.02 20.90
C ARG A 52 -0.40 -0.41 21.61
N GLN A 53 -1.20 -1.28 21.00
CA GLN A 53 -2.45 -1.75 21.63
C GLN A 53 -2.20 -2.57 22.89
N LEU A 54 -1.08 -3.29 22.95
CA LEU A 54 -0.66 -4.07 24.12
C LEU A 54 -0.07 -3.18 25.24
N GLY A 55 0.26 -1.92 24.95
CA GLY A 55 0.94 -1.01 25.87
C GLY A 55 2.44 -1.27 26.01
N SER A 56 3.04 -2.06 25.11
CA SER A 56 4.46 -2.43 25.12
C SER A 56 5.30 -1.61 24.14
N LEU A 57 4.72 -0.61 23.49
CA LEU A 57 5.43 0.22 22.52
C LEU A 57 6.47 1.11 23.23
N THR A 58 7.73 0.77 23.04
CA THR A 58 8.89 1.55 23.50
C THR A 58 9.68 2.07 22.30
N ARG A 59 10.57 3.06 22.51
CA ARG A 59 11.50 3.53 21.46
C ARG A 59 12.32 2.37 20.86
N LYS A 60 12.72 1.41 21.70
CA LYS A 60 13.41 0.19 21.27
C LYS A 60 12.53 -0.67 20.36
N ALA A 61 11.26 -0.87 20.71
CA ALA A 61 10.32 -1.64 19.89
C ALA A 61 10.11 -0.99 18.51
N VAL A 62 10.02 0.34 18.45
CA VAL A 62 9.94 1.06 17.16
C VAL A 62 11.15 0.74 16.29
N ILE A 63 12.36 0.86 16.83
CA ILE A 63 13.60 0.56 16.10
C ILE A 63 13.64 -0.91 15.67
N ILE A 64 13.31 -1.84 16.57
CA ILE A 64 13.32 -3.29 16.27
C ILE A 64 12.36 -3.63 15.13
N PHE A 65 11.18 -3.00 15.06
CA PHE A 65 10.20 -3.28 14.00
C PHE A 65 10.46 -2.49 12.71
N SER A 66 11.07 -1.30 12.77
CA SER A 66 11.32 -0.48 11.58
C SER A 66 12.65 -0.77 10.91
N LEU A 67 13.70 -1.08 11.68
CA LEU A 67 15.06 -1.24 11.16
C LEU A 67 15.18 -2.39 10.15
N PRO A 68 14.62 -3.61 10.39
CA PRO A 68 14.64 -4.67 9.39
C PRO A 68 13.91 -4.27 8.11
N SER A 69 12.76 -3.58 8.22
CA SER A 69 12.02 -3.09 7.05
C SER A 69 12.84 -2.09 6.24
N VAL A 70 13.56 -1.15 6.88
CA VAL A 70 14.41 -0.18 6.19
C VAL A 70 15.59 -0.87 5.50
N ILE A 71 16.32 -1.74 6.22
CA ILE A 71 17.47 -2.46 5.66
C ILE A 71 17.07 -3.31 4.47
N LEU A 72 15.98 -4.08 4.60
CA LEU A 72 15.49 -4.93 3.52
C LEU A 72 14.91 -4.13 2.37
N THR A 73 14.30 -2.97 2.63
CA THR A 73 13.87 -2.06 1.54
C THR A 73 15.06 -1.59 0.74
N SER A 74 16.11 -1.10 1.41
CA SER A 74 17.34 -0.67 0.73
C SER A 74 17.97 -1.82 -0.06
N TRP A 75 18.01 -3.02 0.52
CA TRP A 75 18.52 -4.19 -0.19
C TRP A 75 17.66 -4.53 -1.42
N LEU A 76 16.33 -4.59 -1.31
CA LEU A 76 15.44 -4.91 -2.43
C LEU A 76 15.48 -3.91 -3.58
N LEU A 77 15.76 -2.64 -3.30
CA LEU A 77 15.80 -1.59 -4.32
C LEU A 77 17.16 -1.46 -5.01
N TYR A 78 18.25 -1.87 -4.36
CA TYR A 78 19.62 -1.64 -4.86
C TYR A 78 20.45 -2.92 -5.05
N SER A 79 19.97 -4.07 -4.58
CA SER A 79 20.66 -5.34 -4.76
C SER A 79 20.62 -5.79 -6.22
N PRO A 80 21.72 -6.32 -6.77
CA PRO A 80 21.72 -6.97 -8.08
C PRO A 80 20.95 -8.30 -8.08
N VAL A 81 20.70 -8.89 -6.90
CA VAL A 81 19.95 -10.14 -6.73
C VAL A 81 18.57 -9.82 -6.18
N SER A 82 17.52 -10.21 -6.92
CA SER A 82 16.13 -10.00 -6.54
C SER A 82 15.53 -11.23 -5.85
N LEU A 83 14.51 -11.03 -5.01
CA LEU A 83 13.75 -12.14 -4.41
C LEU A 83 13.02 -12.97 -5.47
N VAL A 84 12.47 -12.26 -6.44
CA VAL A 84 11.70 -12.78 -7.56
C VAL A 84 12.16 -12.01 -8.78
N GLU A 85 12.59 -12.75 -9.80
CA GLU A 85 13.07 -12.21 -11.07
C GLU A 85 11.97 -12.33 -12.11
N VAL A 86 11.66 -11.25 -12.81
CA VAL A 86 10.72 -11.26 -13.92
C VAL A 86 11.47 -11.71 -15.17
N VAL A 87 11.09 -12.87 -15.70
CA VAL A 87 11.72 -13.47 -16.89
C VAL A 87 10.92 -13.21 -18.17
N GLN A 88 9.61 -12.98 -18.04
CA GLN A 88 8.72 -12.74 -19.18
C GLN A 88 7.62 -11.73 -18.80
N THR A 89 7.10 -11.00 -19.78
CA THR A 89 6.05 -9.97 -19.57
C THR A 89 4.67 -10.40 -20.05
N SER A 90 4.58 -11.53 -20.74
CA SER A 90 3.34 -12.12 -21.24
C SER A 90 3.14 -13.53 -20.69
N GLY A 91 1.90 -14.01 -20.69
CA GLY A 91 1.56 -15.36 -20.22
C GLY A 91 0.98 -15.36 -18.80
N SER A 92 0.90 -16.55 -18.21
CA SER A 92 0.44 -16.69 -16.83
C SER A 92 1.46 -16.07 -15.87
N PHE A 93 1.00 -15.64 -14.71
CA PHE A 93 1.89 -15.09 -13.67
C PHE A 93 2.94 -16.10 -13.20
N ASP A 94 2.64 -17.39 -13.27
CA ASP A 94 3.56 -18.48 -12.91
C ASP A 94 4.76 -18.54 -13.87
N ASP A 95 4.53 -18.31 -15.17
CA ASP A 95 5.56 -18.35 -16.20
C ASP A 95 6.39 -17.06 -16.27
N ARG A 96 5.86 -15.97 -15.71
CA ARG A 96 6.48 -14.63 -15.77
C ARG A 96 7.60 -14.44 -14.76
N VAL A 97 7.68 -15.28 -13.74
CA VAL A 97 8.61 -15.06 -12.62
C VAL A 97 9.43 -16.31 -12.26
N VAL A 98 10.65 -16.08 -11.80
CA VAL A 98 11.52 -17.08 -11.18
C VAL A 98 11.83 -16.64 -9.76
N ILE A 99 11.53 -17.49 -8.79
CA ILE A 99 11.70 -17.18 -7.37
C ILE A 99 13.07 -17.68 -6.90
N HIS A 100 13.86 -16.82 -6.27
CA HIS A 100 15.13 -17.22 -5.68
C HIS A 100 14.88 -17.97 -4.35
N PRO A 101 15.06 -19.32 -4.27
CA PRO A 101 14.47 -20.12 -3.19
C PRO A 101 14.95 -19.72 -1.79
N LEU A 102 16.26 -19.50 -1.62
CA LEU A 102 16.85 -19.17 -0.32
C LEU A 102 16.41 -17.79 0.19
N LEU A 103 16.59 -16.75 -0.62
CA LEU A 103 16.24 -15.37 -0.27
C LEU A 103 14.73 -15.24 -0.02
N TYR A 104 13.92 -15.86 -0.88
CA TYR A 104 12.47 -15.88 -0.72
C TYR A 104 12.03 -16.59 0.57
N SER A 105 12.69 -17.70 0.94
CA SER A 105 12.41 -18.42 2.19
C SER A 105 12.76 -17.60 3.42
N ILE A 106 13.92 -16.92 3.42
CA ILE A 106 14.34 -16.03 4.51
C ILE A 106 13.34 -14.87 4.66
N TYR A 107 12.98 -14.23 3.54
CA TYR A 107 11.98 -13.16 3.50
C TYR A 107 10.63 -13.65 4.05
N SER A 108 10.18 -14.82 3.60
CA SER A 108 8.90 -15.40 4.00
C SER A 108 8.87 -15.72 5.49
N ALA A 109 9.92 -16.36 6.01
CA ALA A 109 10.04 -16.66 7.43
C ALA A 109 9.99 -15.39 8.28
N LEU A 110 10.67 -14.32 7.87
CA LEU A 110 10.65 -13.05 8.58
C LEU A 110 9.25 -12.43 8.62
N ILE A 111 8.57 -12.35 7.48
CA ILE A 111 7.20 -11.80 7.40
C ILE A 111 6.23 -12.63 8.24
N ILE A 112 6.32 -13.96 8.19
CA ILE A 112 5.50 -14.87 9.02
C ILE A 112 5.73 -14.63 10.50
N ILE A 113 6.99 -14.50 10.95
CA ILE A 113 7.33 -14.24 12.36
C ILE A 113 6.75 -12.90 12.80
N ILE A 114 6.94 -11.83 12.02
CA ILE A 114 6.45 -10.48 12.36
C ILE A 114 4.92 -10.46 12.44
N PHE A 115 4.23 -11.05 11.46
CA PHE A 115 2.78 -11.10 11.48
C PHE A 115 2.24 -12.00 12.60
N SER A 116 2.87 -13.14 12.86
CA SER A 116 2.48 -14.02 13.99
C SER A 116 2.62 -13.29 15.33
N ALA A 117 3.74 -12.59 15.54
CA ALA A 117 3.94 -11.74 16.71
C ALA A 117 2.90 -10.62 16.80
N THR A 118 2.54 -10.00 15.67
CA THR A 118 1.50 -8.97 15.59
C THR A 118 0.15 -9.51 16.03
N LEU A 119 -0.28 -10.66 15.48
CA LEU A 119 -1.56 -11.30 15.83
C LEU A 119 -1.58 -11.69 17.31
N LEU A 120 -0.48 -12.21 17.85
CA LEU A 120 -0.35 -12.52 19.27
C LEU A 120 -0.50 -11.26 20.12
N MET A 121 0.18 -10.16 19.78
CA MET A 121 0.08 -8.89 20.53
C MET A 121 -1.34 -8.33 20.50
N LEU A 122 -2.02 -8.38 19.35
CA LEU A 122 -3.41 -7.94 19.19
C LEU A 122 -4.38 -8.83 19.98
N TYR A 123 -4.18 -10.14 19.96
CA TYR A 123 -4.98 -11.07 20.76
C TYR A 123 -4.82 -10.82 22.27
N LEU A 124 -3.57 -10.64 22.73
CA LEU A 124 -3.27 -10.32 24.12
C LEU A 124 -3.84 -8.95 24.53
N SER A 125 -3.85 -7.97 23.62
CA SER A 125 -4.42 -6.64 23.89
C SER A 125 -5.94 -6.70 24.13
N VAL A 126 -6.64 -7.55 23.38
CA VAL A 126 -8.07 -7.83 23.55
C VAL A 126 -8.32 -8.54 24.88
N ARG A 127 -7.53 -9.57 25.20
CA ARG A 127 -7.64 -10.33 26.46
C ARG A 127 -7.40 -9.47 27.71
N LYS A 128 -6.47 -8.51 27.64
CA LYS A 128 -6.18 -7.58 28.76
C LYS A 128 -7.23 -6.50 28.96
N SER A 129 -8.14 -6.29 28.01
CA SER A 129 -9.14 -5.21 28.09
C SER A 129 -10.30 -5.62 28.99
N LYS A 130 -10.51 -4.87 30.09
CA LYS A 130 -11.48 -5.20 31.14
C LYS A 130 -12.90 -4.69 30.85
N THR A 131 -13.03 -3.59 30.11
CA THR A 131 -14.33 -2.96 29.83
C THR A 131 -14.81 -3.29 28.41
N PRO A 132 -16.12 -3.52 28.21
CA PRO A 132 -16.68 -3.76 26.87
C PRO A 132 -16.36 -2.65 25.87
N GLU A 133 -16.37 -1.40 26.32
CA GLU A 133 -16.11 -0.20 25.51
C GLU A 133 -14.70 -0.20 24.92
N ALA A 134 -13.71 -0.69 25.69
CA ALA A 134 -12.33 -0.81 25.20
C ALA A 134 -12.08 -2.12 24.44
N LYS A 135 -12.84 -3.18 24.76
CA LYS A 135 -12.66 -4.52 24.20
C LYS A 135 -13.22 -4.67 22.79
N HIS A 136 -14.44 -4.18 22.54
CA HIS A 136 -15.09 -4.29 21.23
C HIS A 136 -14.30 -3.68 20.06
N PRO A 137 -13.81 -2.43 20.12
CA PRO A 137 -13.05 -1.85 19.01
C PRO A 137 -11.74 -2.62 18.75
N LYS A 138 -11.05 -3.05 19.81
CA LYS A 138 -9.84 -3.88 19.66
C LYS A 138 -10.15 -5.22 19.04
N TYR A 139 -11.24 -5.88 19.45
CA TYR A 139 -11.66 -7.16 18.89
C TYR A 139 -11.94 -7.05 17.39
N LEU A 140 -12.71 -6.04 16.97
CA LEU A 140 -13.02 -5.82 15.55
C LEU A 140 -11.75 -5.59 14.72
N ILE A 141 -10.84 -4.74 15.19
CA ILE A 141 -9.56 -4.50 14.52
C ILE A 141 -8.72 -5.78 14.45
N THR A 142 -8.66 -6.55 15.54
CA THR A 142 -7.91 -7.81 15.59
C THR A 142 -8.46 -8.82 14.60
N VAL A 143 -9.78 -9.02 14.53
CA VAL A 143 -10.40 -9.94 13.56
C VAL A 143 -10.11 -9.50 12.12
N ALA A 144 -10.28 -8.22 11.84
CA ALA A 144 -10.05 -7.68 10.50
C ALA A 144 -8.59 -7.81 10.04
N ILE A 145 -7.64 -7.50 10.93
CA ILE A 145 -6.20 -7.69 10.66
C ILE A 145 -5.89 -9.18 10.50
N SER A 146 -6.43 -10.07 11.34
CA SER A 146 -6.22 -11.51 11.22
C SER A 146 -6.66 -12.04 9.86
N ILE A 147 -7.84 -11.64 9.38
CA ILE A 147 -8.33 -12.07 8.06
C ILE A 147 -7.39 -11.59 6.96
N ALA A 148 -7.03 -10.30 6.96
CA ALA A 148 -6.16 -9.73 5.95
C ALA A 148 -4.75 -10.35 5.96
N VAL A 149 -4.18 -10.55 7.15
CA VAL A 149 -2.87 -11.18 7.34
C VAL A 149 -2.87 -12.63 6.88
N VAL A 150 -3.85 -13.43 7.31
CA VAL A 150 -3.93 -14.85 6.92
C VAL A 150 -4.08 -14.97 5.41
N ALA A 151 -4.96 -14.18 4.79
CA ALA A 151 -5.13 -14.19 3.34
C ALA A 151 -3.84 -13.74 2.61
N GLY A 152 -3.21 -12.65 3.05
CA GLY A 152 -1.97 -12.18 2.44
C GLY A 152 -0.82 -13.18 2.58
N LEU A 153 -0.71 -13.86 3.73
CA LEU A 153 0.26 -14.94 3.93
C LEU A 153 0.00 -16.12 2.99
N ILE A 154 -1.27 -16.51 2.81
CA ILE A 154 -1.62 -17.62 1.90
C ILE A 154 -1.32 -17.24 0.46
N PHE A 155 -1.93 -16.17 -0.06
CA PHE A 155 -1.93 -15.85 -1.49
C PHE A 155 -0.64 -15.18 -1.98
N ASN A 156 0.09 -14.45 -1.14
CA ASN A 156 1.26 -13.67 -1.55
C ASN A 156 2.57 -14.14 -0.95
N LEU A 157 2.55 -15.24 -0.18
CA LEU A 157 3.77 -15.77 0.44
C LEU A 157 3.84 -17.28 0.31
N ILE A 158 2.89 -18.01 0.88
CA ILE A 158 2.87 -19.48 0.92
C ILE A 158 2.63 -20.06 -0.47
N LEU A 159 1.58 -19.66 -1.17
CA LEU A 159 1.29 -20.20 -2.51
C LEU A 159 2.44 -19.93 -3.51
N PRO A 160 3.00 -18.71 -3.60
CA PRO A 160 4.21 -18.48 -4.40
C PRO A 160 5.38 -19.37 -4.03
N SER A 161 5.60 -19.67 -2.74
CA SER A 161 6.68 -20.58 -2.31
C SER A 161 6.50 -22.02 -2.80
N LEU A 162 5.26 -22.40 -3.16
CA LEU A 162 4.90 -23.69 -3.74
C LEU A 162 4.85 -23.64 -5.29
N GLY A 163 5.25 -22.52 -5.90
CA GLY A 163 5.23 -22.31 -7.35
C GLY A 163 3.87 -21.83 -7.89
N VAL A 164 2.90 -21.50 -7.02
CA VAL A 164 1.60 -20.97 -7.42
C VAL A 164 1.59 -19.46 -7.24
N TYR A 165 2.03 -18.76 -8.27
CA TYR A 165 2.11 -17.30 -8.39
C TYR A 165 0.86 -16.66 -9.00
N SER A 166 0.04 -17.42 -9.72
CA SER A 166 -1.17 -16.96 -10.42
C SER A 166 -2.25 -16.36 -9.53
N LEU A 167 -2.17 -16.56 -8.22
CA LEU A 167 -3.17 -16.11 -7.26
C LEU A 167 -2.75 -14.90 -6.43
N ILE A 168 -1.60 -14.27 -6.71
CA ILE A 168 -1.12 -13.12 -5.91
C ILE A 168 -2.07 -11.91 -5.95
N GLU A 169 -2.89 -11.77 -6.98
CA GLU A 169 -3.86 -10.66 -7.11
C GLU A 169 -5.00 -10.75 -6.09
N ILE A 170 -5.23 -11.94 -5.52
CA ILE A 170 -6.33 -12.18 -4.58
C ILE A 170 -6.03 -11.56 -3.21
N GLY A 171 -4.78 -11.56 -2.76
CA GLY A 171 -4.44 -11.07 -1.41
C GLY A 171 -4.87 -9.62 -1.14
N PRO A 172 -4.59 -8.65 -2.04
CA PRO A 172 -5.05 -7.28 -1.89
C PRO A 172 -6.55 -7.13 -1.66
N ILE A 173 -7.40 -8.02 -2.19
CA ILE A 173 -8.86 -7.98 -2.00
C ILE A 173 -9.20 -8.11 -0.51
N PHE A 174 -8.48 -8.95 0.25
CA PHE A 174 -8.71 -9.11 1.68
C PHE A 174 -8.25 -7.90 2.52
N SER A 175 -7.36 -7.08 1.98
CA SER A 175 -6.96 -5.83 2.64
C SER A 175 -8.07 -4.77 2.63
N VAL A 176 -9.01 -4.87 1.68
CA VAL A 176 -10.23 -4.04 1.65
C VAL A 176 -11.11 -4.33 2.86
N VAL A 177 -11.21 -5.60 3.27
CA VAL A 177 -11.94 -6.01 4.49
C VAL A 177 -11.36 -5.33 5.72
N PHE A 178 -10.03 -5.26 5.83
CA PHE A 178 -9.36 -4.51 6.89
C PHE A 178 -9.66 -3.01 6.83
N ALA A 179 -9.55 -2.39 5.65
CA ALA A 179 -9.83 -0.96 5.48
C ALA A 179 -11.27 -0.60 5.89
N ILE A 180 -12.27 -1.38 5.44
CA ILE A 180 -13.67 -1.20 5.80
C ILE A 180 -13.87 -1.38 7.31
N SER A 181 -13.32 -2.44 7.89
CA SER A 181 -13.48 -2.73 9.32
C SER A 181 -12.82 -1.67 10.19
N ALA A 182 -11.66 -1.17 9.78
CA ALA A 182 -10.96 -0.08 10.46
C ALA A 182 -11.78 1.22 10.36
N ALA A 183 -12.28 1.58 9.17
CA ALA A 183 -13.13 2.74 8.98
C ALA A 183 -14.41 2.65 9.83
N PHE A 184 -15.09 1.49 9.80
CA PHE A 184 -16.26 1.23 10.63
C PHE A 184 -15.96 1.36 12.12
N THR A 185 -14.85 0.79 12.60
CA THR A 185 -14.47 0.85 14.01
C THR A 185 -14.16 2.28 14.44
N ILE A 186 -13.43 3.02 13.60
CA ILE A 186 -13.08 4.43 13.81
C ILE A 186 -14.34 5.30 13.91
N VAL A 187 -15.30 5.11 13.00
CA VAL A 187 -16.58 5.85 12.97
C VAL A 187 -17.49 5.48 14.14
N ARG A 188 -17.71 4.18 14.37
CA ARG A 188 -18.70 3.68 15.33
C ARG A 188 -18.29 3.91 16.78
N TYR A 189 -17.00 3.75 17.08
CA TYR A 189 -16.47 3.90 18.44
C TYR A 189 -15.83 5.27 18.68
N SER A 190 -16.04 6.22 17.74
CA SER A 190 -15.83 7.66 17.93
C SER A 190 -14.53 7.99 18.66
N VAL A 191 -13.41 7.41 18.20
CA VAL A 191 -12.07 7.72 18.76
C VAL A 191 -11.67 9.17 18.45
N PHE A 192 -12.37 9.81 17.50
CA PHE A 192 -12.24 11.22 17.14
C PHE A 192 -13.62 11.80 16.77
N ASP A 193 -13.77 13.12 16.89
CA ASP A 193 -14.93 13.86 16.38
C ASP A 193 -14.88 13.92 14.83
N LEU A 194 -15.11 12.76 14.21
CA LEU A 194 -14.71 12.45 12.84
C LEU A 194 -15.67 12.98 11.79
N ARG A 195 -16.88 13.41 12.14
CA ARG A 195 -17.87 13.84 11.13
C ARG A 195 -17.31 14.95 10.23
N ARG A 196 -16.57 15.89 10.83
CA ARG A 196 -16.00 17.05 10.14
C ARG A 196 -14.71 16.71 9.39
N THR A 197 -13.87 15.84 9.95
CA THR A 197 -12.61 15.42 9.32
C THR A 197 -12.86 14.43 8.17
N LEU A 198 -13.77 13.47 8.34
CA LEU A 198 -14.14 12.52 7.28
C LEU A 198 -14.81 13.21 6.11
N SER A 199 -15.73 14.15 6.36
CA SER A 199 -16.36 14.91 5.27
C SER A 199 -15.31 15.69 4.50
N ALA A 200 -14.36 16.33 5.19
CA ALA A 200 -13.26 17.05 4.54
C ALA A 200 -12.38 16.09 3.73
N SER A 201 -11.93 14.97 4.32
CA SER A 201 -11.11 13.96 3.64
C SER A 201 -11.81 13.33 2.43
N LEU A 202 -13.12 13.06 2.51
CA LEU A 202 -13.91 12.55 1.39
C LEU A 202 -14.02 13.60 0.27
N VAL A 203 -14.30 14.85 0.61
CA VAL A 203 -14.32 15.96 -0.36
C VAL A 203 -12.95 16.11 -1.00
N TYR A 204 -11.87 15.99 -0.23
CA TYR A 204 -10.50 16.05 -0.74
C TYR A 204 -10.16 14.88 -1.66
N LEU A 205 -10.56 13.66 -1.30
CA LEU A 205 -10.36 12.47 -2.12
C LEU A 205 -11.14 12.58 -3.43
N LEU A 206 -12.41 12.96 -3.37
CA LEU A 206 -13.26 13.15 -4.55
C LEU A 206 -12.74 14.26 -5.46
N ALA A 207 -12.28 15.38 -4.88
CA ALA A 207 -11.64 16.44 -5.65
C ALA A 207 -10.34 15.96 -6.32
N PHE A 208 -9.52 15.18 -5.60
CA PHE A 208 -8.30 14.61 -6.15
C PHE A 208 -8.60 13.63 -7.31
N ILE A 209 -9.57 12.72 -7.13
CA ILE A 209 -10.01 11.78 -8.18
C ILE A 209 -10.55 12.56 -9.39
N LEU A 210 -11.41 13.55 -9.17
CA LEU A 210 -11.98 14.37 -10.24
C LEU A 210 -10.88 15.06 -11.04
N VAL A 211 -9.90 15.65 -10.37
CA VAL A 211 -8.73 16.27 -11.01
C VAL A 211 -7.94 15.21 -11.78
N ALA A 212 -7.60 14.08 -11.17
CA ALA A 212 -6.86 13.02 -11.84
C ALA A 212 -7.57 12.52 -13.11
N VAL A 213 -8.90 12.39 -13.08
CA VAL A 213 -9.71 12.02 -14.25
C VAL A 213 -9.69 13.11 -15.31
N ILE A 214 -9.91 14.38 -14.96
CA ILE A 214 -9.86 15.49 -15.91
C ILE A 214 -8.49 15.52 -16.61
N TYR A 215 -7.41 15.38 -15.84
CA TYR A 215 -6.05 15.40 -16.38
C TYR A 215 -5.77 14.18 -17.24
N GLY A 216 -6.20 13.00 -16.82
CA GLY A 216 -6.10 11.78 -17.63
C GLY A 216 -6.83 11.93 -18.97
N VAL A 217 -8.02 12.54 -18.98
CA VAL A 217 -8.79 12.82 -20.20
C VAL A 217 -8.09 13.86 -21.07
N VAL A 218 -7.62 14.97 -20.51
CA VAL A 218 -6.88 16.01 -21.25
C VAL A 218 -5.63 15.42 -21.89
N TRP A 219 -4.86 14.63 -21.14
CA TRP A 219 -3.69 13.93 -21.64
C TRP A 219 -4.03 12.96 -22.78
N TRP A 220 -5.09 12.16 -22.62
CA TRP A 220 -5.54 11.23 -23.64
C TRP A 220 -6.00 11.94 -24.92
N VAL A 221 -6.72 13.06 -24.80
CA VAL A 221 -7.15 13.88 -25.95
C VAL A 221 -5.93 14.52 -26.62
N ALA A 222 -5.01 15.11 -25.86
CA ALA A 222 -3.81 15.73 -26.39
C ALA A 222 -2.95 14.72 -27.15
N THR A 223 -2.72 13.54 -26.56
CA THR A 223 -1.91 12.50 -27.22
C THR A 223 -2.57 11.97 -28.49
N LYS A 224 -3.89 11.74 -28.47
CA LYS A 224 -4.63 11.18 -29.60
C LYS A 224 -4.87 12.13 -30.78
N TYR A 225 -4.98 13.44 -30.54
CA TYR A 225 -5.37 14.40 -31.58
C TYR A 225 -4.29 15.43 -31.91
N ILE A 226 -3.40 15.74 -30.96
CA ILE A 226 -2.34 16.73 -31.15
C ILE A 226 -1.03 16.02 -31.44
N VAL A 227 -0.61 15.13 -30.54
CA VAL A 227 0.73 14.53 -30.58
C VAL A 227 0.85 13.48 -31.69
N SER A 228 -0.18 12.67 -31.93
CA SER A 228 -0.15 11.62 -32.97
C SER A 228 0.02 12.14 -34.41
N ASN A 229 -0.20 13.43 -34.64
CA ASN A 229 -0.05 14.07 -35.95
C ASN A 229 1.35 14.66 -36.16
N ILE A 230 2.23 14.56 -35.14
CA ILE A 230 3.61 15.03 -35.19
C ILE A 230 4.49 13.82 -35.51
N SER A 231 5.14 13.83 -36.69
CA SER A 231 6.00 12.73 -37.14
C SER A 231 7.41 12.78 -36.54
N ASP A 232 7.83 13.92 -35.99
CA ASP A 232 9.14 14.09 -35.36
C ASP A 232 9.08 13.74 -33.87
N VAL A 233 9.82 12.69 -33.48
CA VAL A 233 9.86 12.15 -32.12
C VAL A 233 10.33 13.18 -31.10
N LEU A 234 11.29 14.04 -31.46
CA LEU A 234 11.85 15.03 -30.53
C LEU A 234 10.83 16.13 -30.22
N ILE A 235 10.03 16.52 -31.22
CA ILE A 235 8.95 17.50 -31.08
C ILE A 235 7.79 16.89 -30.30
N GLN A 236 7.45 15.63 -30.58
CA GLN A 236 6.43 14.88 -29.85
C GLN A 236 6.72 14.81 -28.34
N ASP A 237 7.93 14.44 -27.94
CA ASP A 237 8.33 14.36 -26.52
C ASP A 237 8.33 15.74 -25.85
N THR A 238 8.83 16.76 -26.55
CA THR A 238 8.87 18.14 -26.05
C THR A 238 7.46 18.70 -25.83
N VAL A 239 6.55 18.49 -26.78
CA VAL A 239 5.14 18.90 -26.66
C VAL A 239 4.47 18.14 -25.52
N GLY A 240 4.73 16.84 -25.38
CA GLY A 240 4.25 16.03 -24.26
C GLY A 240 4.67 16.59 -22.90
N VAL A 241 5.95 16.91 -22.73
CA VAL A 241 6.50 17.50 -21.49
C VAL A 241 5.86 18.87 -21.21
N ILE A 242 5.70 19.73 -22.22
CA ILE A 242 5.05 21.04 -22.06
C ILE A 242 3.60 20.88 -21.59
N VAL A 243 2.84 19.95 -22.18
CA VAL A 243 1.46 19.67 -21.77
C VAL A 243 1.41 19.20 -20.31
N VAL A 244 2.31 18.30 -19.90
CA VAL A 244 2.39 17.84 -18.50
C VAL A 244 2.74 19.00 -17.56
N ILE A 245 3.70 19.86 -17.91
CA ILE A 245 4.10 21.00 -17.08
C ILE A 245 2.97 22.03 -16.97
N LEU A 246 2.35 22.42 -18.09
CA LEU A 246 1.24 23.37 -18.08
C LEU A 246 0.08 22.86 -17.25
N SER A 247 -0.23 21.56 -17.40
CA SER A 247 -1.21 20.88 -16.57
C SER A 247 -0.80 20.99 -15.09
N ALA A 248 0.42 20.58 -14.72
CA ALA A 248 0.90 20.63 -13.35
C ALA A 248 0.90 22.05 -12.74
N VAL A 249 1.16 23.10 -13.53
CA VAL A 249 1.15 24.50 -13.08
C VAL A 249 -0.27 25.04 -12.92
N THR A 250 -1.22 24.64 -13.77
CA THR A 250 -2.64 25.00 -13.57
C THR A 250 -3.25 24.35 -12.33
N PHE A 251 -2.64 23.27 -11.85
CA PHE A 251 -2.99 22.69 -10.56
C PHE A 251 -2.36 23.53 -9.44
N GLU A 252 -3.11 24.51 -8.93
CA GLU A 252 -2.78 25.22 -7.69
C GLU A 252 -3.57 24.63 -6.51
N PRO A 253 -3.11 23.51 -5.91
CA PRO A 253 -3.82 22.87 -4.81
C PRO A 253 -4.08 23.87 -3.66
N HIS A 254 -3.09 24.73 -3.37
CA HIS A 254 -3.14 25.71 -2.29
C HIS A 254 -4.28 26.74 -2.39
N ARG A 255 -4.76 27.09 -3.59
CA ARG A 255 -5.84 28.08 -3.77
C ARG A 255 -7.24 27.53 -3.48
N VAL A 256 -7.47 26.25 -3.74
CA VAL A 256 -8.67 25.55 -3.27
C VAL A 256 -8.62 25.41 -1.75
N TRP A 257 -7.41 25.21 -1.20
CA TRP A 257 -7.19 24.94 0.22
C TRP A 257 -7.35 26.18 1.12
N SER A 258 -7.05 27.38 0.62
CA SER A 258 -7.15 28.63 1.39
C SER A 258 -8.58 29.19 1.51
N ARG A 259 -9.53 28.70 0.70
CA ARG A 259 -10.92 29.19 0.68
C ARG A 259 -11.88 28.38 1.57
N LEU A 260 -11.39 27.33 2.21
CA LEU A 260 -12.18 26.54 3.16
C LEU A 260 -12.06 27.17 4.56
N PRO A 261 -13.16 27.24 5.33
CA PRO A 261 -13.17 27.94 6.60
C PRO A 261 -12.09 27.36 7.53
N ALA A 262 -11.16 28.22 7.93
CA ALA A 262 -10.14 27.90 8.89
C ALA A 262 -10.77 27.29 10.14
N THR A 263 -10.18 26.20 10.61
CA THR A 263 -10.49 25.60 11.91
C THR A 263 -10.42 26.69 12.98
N ALA A 264 -11.55 27.01 13.60
CA ALA A 264 -11.53 27.74 14.86
C ALA A 264 -10.73 26.88 15.88
N PRO A 265 -9.75 27.45 16.59
CA PRO A 265 -9.03 26.70 17.61
C PRO A 265 -10.01 26.27 18.71
N ALA A 266 -9.94 24.99 19.07
CA ALA A 266 -10.59 24.43 20.26
C ALA A 266 -9.78 24.78 21.51
#